data_AF-A0A846KQT5-F1
#
_entry.id   AF-A0A846KQT5-F1
#
_cell.length_a   1.000
_cell.length_b   1.000
_cell.length_c   1.000
_cell.angle_alpha   90.00
_cell.angle_beta   90.00
_cell.angle_gamma   90.00
#
_symmetry.space_group_name_H-M   'P 1'
#
loop_
_entity.id
_entity.type
_entity.pdbx_description
1 polymer ?
#
loop_
_entity_poly.entity_id
_entity_poly.type
_entity_poly.pdbx_seq_one_letter_code
_entity_poly.pdbx_strand_id
1 'polypeptide(L)'
;MKNFLINQERASLTKQHKEERDGRVRDRIKGVLLRDESWTWMQISRALLLFEEMLRKHLADYQTSKKLKPENGGSKEKLSFK
;
A
#
# COMPACT_ATOMS: atom_id res chain seq x y z
N MET A 1 -17.70 10.94 -8.35
CA MET A 1 -16.43 10.24 -8.65
C MET A 1 -16.65 8.76 -8.42
N LYS A 2 -16.08 7.88 -9.25
CA LYS A 2 -16.40 6.45 -9.26
C LYS A 2 -15.38 5.73 -8.36
N ASN A 3 -15.85 5.20 -7.23
CA ASN A 3 -15.04 4.30 -6.40
C ASN A 3 -14.64 3.10 -7.29
N PHE A 4 -13.35 2.79 -7.34
CA PHE A 4 -12.80 1.74 -8.20
C PHE A 4 -12.71 0.38 -7.48
N LEU A 5 -12.90 0.37 -6.17
CA LEU A 5 -13.02 -0.85 -5.36
C LEU A 5 -14.49 -1.24 -5.17
N ILE A 6 -14.77 -2.54 -5.19
CA ILE A 6 -16.05 -3.06 -4.71
C ILE A 6 -16.04 -3.21 -3.18
N ASN A 7 -17.23 -3.28 -2.55
CA ASN A 7 -17.36 -3.36 -1.08
C ASN A 7 -16.54 -4.50 -0.46
N GLN A 8 -16.48 -5.67 -1.13
CA GLN A 8 -15.71 -6.82 -0.66
C GLN A 8 -14.20 -6.57 -0.68
N GLU A 9 -13.67 -5.89 -1.70
CA GLU A 9 -12.26 -5.52 -1.77
C GLU A 9 -11.89 -4.55 -0.65
N ARG A 10 -12.73 -3.53 -0.39
CA ARG A 10 -12.51 -2.60 0.72
C ARG A 10 -12.49 -3.31 2.07
N ALA A 11 -13.44 -4.21 2.30
CA ALA A 11 -13.51 -4.99 3.54
C ALA A 11 -12.26 -5.88 3.72
N SER A 12 -11.83 -6.55 2.64
CA SER A 12 -10.62 -7.38 2.63
C SER A 12 -9.36 -6.57 2.94
N LEU A 13 -9.16 -5.44 2.26
CA LEU A 13 -8.05 -4.53 2.50
C LEU A 13 -8.04 -4.00 3.94
N THR A 14 -9.21 -3.62 4.46
CA THR A 14 -9.35 -3.13 5.84
C THR A 14 -8.99 -4.22 6.85
N LYS A 15 -9.42 -5.47 6.61
CA LYS A 15 -9.05 -6.61 7.46
C LYS A 15 -7.55 -6.86 7.40
N GLN A 16 -6.96 -6.94 6.21
CA GLN A 16 -5.53 -7.15 6.02
C GLN A 16 -4.71 -6.06 6.71
N HIS A 17 -5.12 -4.78 6.62
CA HIS A 17 -4.43 -3.68 7.29
C HIS A 17 -4.37 -3.86 8.82
N LYS A 18 -5.43 -4.39 9.44
CA LYS A 18 -5.49 -4.62 10.89
C LYS A 18 -4.56 -5.75 11.34
N GLU A 19 -4.37 -6.76 10.49
CA GLU A 19 -3.55 -7.95 10.78
C GLU A 19 -2.07 -7.77 10.38
N GLU A 20 -1.80 -6.86 9.44
CA GLU A 20 -0.46 -6.66 8.87
C GLU A 20 0.49 -5.94 9.82
N ARG A 21 1.71 -6.47 9.95
CA ARG A 21 2.76 -5.91 10.79
C ARG A 21 3.70 -5.00 10.01
N ASP A 22 3.94 -5.31 8.74
CA ASP A 22 4.80 -4.50 7.90
C ASP A 22 4.16 -3.13 7.62
N GLY A 23 4.77 -2.07 8.16
CA GLY A 23 4.32 -0.69 7.97
C GLY A 23 4.22 -0.31 6.50
N ARG A 24 5.13 -0.80 5.65
CA ARG A 24 5.14 -0.49 4.21
C ARG A 24 3.91 -1.05 3.50
N VAL A 25 3.48 -2.26 3.90
CA VAL A 25 2.28 -2.90 3.36
C VAL A 25 1.03 -2.17 3.87
N ARG A 26 1.00 -1.80 5.15
CA ARG A 26 -0.09 -0.99 5.72
C ARG A 26 -0.26 0.33 5.00
N ASP A 27 0.83 1.06 4.71
CA ASP A 27 0.73 2.36 4.03
C ASP A 27 0.30 2.22 2.57
N ARG A 28 0.69 1.12 1.89
CA ARG A 28 0.14 0.79 0.56
C ARG A 28 -1.36 0.55 0.61
N ILE A 29 -1.84 -0.21 1.60
CA ILE A 29 -3.29 -0.45 1.78
C ILE A 29 -4.02 0.87 2.05
N LYS A 30 -3.52 1.70 2.96
CA LYS A 30 -4.11 3.03 3.26
C LYS A 30 -4.18 3.90 2.00
N GLY A 31 -3.09 3.96 1.22
CA GLY A 31 -3.05 4.75 -0.02
C GLY A 31 -4.13 4.34 -1.02
N VAL A 32 -4.36 3.03 -1.16
CA VAL A 32 -5.43 2.49 -2.03
C VAL A 32 -6.81 2.86 -1.51
N LEU A 33 -7.08 2.66 -0.21
CA LEU A 33 -8.37 2.98 0.41
C LEU A 33 -8.69 4.47 0.36
N LEU A 34 -7.75 5.33 0.74
CA LEU A 34 -7.93 6.79 0.73
C LEU A 34 -8.17 7.32 -0.69
N ARG A 35 -7.50 6.74 -1.69
CA ARG A 35 -7.76 7.12 -3.09
C ARG A 35 -9.16 6.72 -3.54
N ASP A 36 -9.65 5.56 -3.12
CA ASP A 36 -11.02 5.11 -3.39
C ASP A 36 -12.07 6.02 -2.71
N GLU A 37 -11.75 6.57 -1.54
CA GLU A 37 -12.51 7.62 -0.85
C GLU A 37 -12.37 9.02 -1.48
N SER A 38 -11.80 9.11 -2.69
CA SER A 38 -11.61 10.36 -3.44
C SER A 38 -10.66 11.38 -2.78
N TRP A 39 -9.76 10.96 -1.89
CA TRP A 39 -8.70 11.84 -1.41
C TRP A 39 -7.74 12.20 -2.55
N THR A 40 -7.23 13.43 -2.52
CA THR A 40 -6.20 13.90 -3.45
C THR A 40 -4.84 13.33 -3.08
N TRP A 41 -3.94 13.22 -4.06
CA TRP A 41 -2.56 12.76 -3.82
C TRP A 41 -1.85 13.58 -2.75
N MET A 42 -2.05 14.90 -2.75
CA MET A 42 -1.48 15.80 -1.75
C MET A 42 -2.00 15.51 -0.33
N GLN A 43 -3.31 15.24 -0.17
CA GLN A 43 -3.88 14.88 1.13
C GLN A 43 -3.33 13.54 1.64
N ILE A 44 -3.25 12.54 0.76
CA ILE A 44 -2.70 11.22 1.12
C ILE A 44 -1.21 11.33 1.45
N SER A 45 -0.45 12.07 0.65
CA SER A 45 0.97 12.38 0.88
C SER A 45 1.19 12.99 2.25
N ARG A 46 0.39 14.01 2.60
CA ARG A 46 0.47 14.67 3.91
C ARG A 46 0.05 13.76 5.07
N ALA A 47 -0.96 12.90 4.87
CA ALA A 47 -1.45 11.99 5.90
C ALA A 47 -0.50 10.81 6.18
N LEU A 48 0.14 10.28 5.14
CA LEU A 48 1.03 9.12 5.22
C LEU A 48 2.52 9.49 5.30
N LEU A 49 2.85 10.78 5.12
CA LEU A 49 4.23 11.29 5.04
C LEU A 49 5.04 10.60 3.92
N LEU A 50 4.41 10.41 2.75
CA LEU A 50 4.99 9.76 1.58
C LEU A 50 4.94 10.68 0.36
N PHE A 51 5.95 10.63 -0.50
CA PHE A 51 5.95 11.38 -1.75
C PHE A 51 4.80 10.96 -2.67
N GLU A 52 4.17 11.92 -3.35
CA GLU A 52 3.05 11.66 -4.25
C GLU A 52 3.39 10.67 -5.36
N GLU A 53 4.59 10.74 -5.92
CA GLU A 53 5.05 9.85 -6.97
C GLU A 53 5.06 8.39 -6.52
N MET A 54 5.48 8.14 -5.27
CA MET A 54 5.46 6.81 -4.67
C MET A 54 4.03 6.31 -4.50
N LEU A 55 3.10 7.16 -4.05
CA LEU A 55 1.69 6.81 -3.91
C LEU A 55 1.04 6.47 -5.26
N ARG A 56 1.35 7.22 -6.32
CA ARG A 56 0.88 6.94 -7.68
C ARG A 56 1.38 5.57 -8.16
N LYS A 57 2.66 5.28 -7.94
CA LYS A 57 3.24 3.97 -8.24
C LYS A 57 2.57 2.85 -7.44
N HIS A 58 2.33 3.05 -6.15
CA HIS A 58 1.66 2.05 -5.30
C HIS A 58 0.25 1.75 -5.78
N LEU A 59 -0.51 2.76 -6.20
CA LEU A 59 -1.83 2.54 -6.79
C LEU A 59 -1.74 1.80 -8.12
N ALA A 60 -0.82 2.17 -9.00
CA ALA A 60 -0.62 1.49 -10.28
C ALA A 60 -0.28 0.01 -10.07
N ASP A 61 0.69 -0.29 -9.19
CA ASP A 61 1.07 -1.66 -8.83
C ASP A 61 -0.14 -2.47 -8.32
N TYR A 62 -0.98 -1.85 -7.48
CA TYR A 62 -2.20 -2.47 -6.97
C TYR A 62 -3.25 -2.70 -8.07
N GLN A 63 -3.47 -1.73 -8.96
CA GLN A 63 -4.45 -1.88 -10.05
C GLN A 63 -4.02 -2.95 -11.07
N THR A 64 -2.72 -3.05 -11.37
CA THR A 64 -2.19 -4.03 -12.34
C THR A 64 -2.12 -5.44 -11.76
N SER A 65 -1.69 -5.59 -10.50
CA SER A 65 -1.31 -6.90 -9.96
C SER A 65 -1.79 -7.18 -8.54
N LYS A 66 -2.59 -6.28 -7.96
CA LYS A 66 -3.00 -6.31 -6.54
C LYS A 66 -1.80 -6.39 -5.58
N LYS A 67 -0.64 -5.87 -6.00
CA LYS A 67 0.61 -5.92 -5.26
C LYS A 67 0.59 -4.98 -4.07
N LEU A 68 0.67 -5.55 -2.88
CA LEU A 68 0.75 -4.82 -1.61
C LEU A 68 2.10 -4.96 -0.91
N LYS A 69 2.90 -5.99 -1.25
CA LYS A 69 4.21 -6.20 -0.66
C LYS A 69 5.34 -5.65 -1.53
N PRO A 70 6.37 -5.02 -0.96
CA PRO A 70 7.59 -4.74 -1.69
C PRO A 70 8.29 -6.08 -2.02
N GLU A 71 8.75 -6.24 -3.25
CA GLU A 71 9.51 -7.43 -3.69
C GLU A 71 11.02 -7.28 -3.48
N ASN A 72 11.45 -6.18 -2.86
CA ASN A 72 12.84 -5.96 -2.49
C ASN A 72 13.18 -6.93 -1.35
N GLY A 73 13.44 -8.18 -1.71
CA GLY A 73 14.00 -9.19 -0.82
C GLY A 73 15.31 -8.65 -0.29
N GLY A 74 15.43 -8.57 1.03
CA GLY A 74 16.64 -8.11 1.69
C GLY A 74 17.87 -8.89 1.21
N SER A 75 19.06 -8.31 1.42
CA SER A 75 20.30 -9.01 1.17
C SER A 75 20.32 -10.33 1.95
N LYS A 76 20.70 -11.43 1.27
CA LYS A 76 20.95 -12.71 1.95
C LYS A 76 22.07 -12.48 2.97
N GLU A 77 21.80 -12.73 4.25
CA GLU A 77 22.84 -12.69 5.29
C GLU A 77 23.98 -13.65 4.92
N LYS A 78 25.22 -13.16 4.97
CA LYS A 78 26.44 -13.94 4.73
C LYS A 78 27.22 -14.19 6.03
N LEU A 79 26.57 -14.11 7.19
CA LEU A 79 27.24 -14.34 8.46
C LEU A 79 27.37 -15.85 8.69
N SER A 80 28.57 -16.40 8.49
CA SER A 80 28.92 -17.73 8.99
C SER A 80 29.57 -17.58 10.36
N PHE A 81 28.94 -18.15 11.40
CA PHE A 81 29.60 -18.31 12.69
C PHE A 81 30.66 -19.41 12.56
N LYS A 82 31.88 -19.12 13.01
CA LYS A 82 33.01 -20.04 13.04
C LYS A 82 33.13 -20.66 14.42
#